data_AF-A0A2E6F8P2-F1
#
_entry.id   AF-A0A2E6F8P2-F1
#
_cell.length_a   1.000
_cell.length_b   1.000
_cell.length_c   1.000
_cell.angle_alpha   90.00
_cell.angle_beta   90.00
_cell.angle_gamma   90.00
#
_symmetry.space_group_name_H-M   'P 1'
#
loop_
_entity.id
_entity.type
_entity.pdbx_description
1 polymer ?
#
loop_
_entity_poly.entity_id
_entity_poly.type
_entity_poly.pdbx_seq_one_letter_code
_entity_poly.pdbx_strand_id
1 'polypeptide(L)'
;MANVLLGFERGHGATTDAVRFRDELDRVSAVARQRGLTSDPLMRQDLARAHSKVEIMKWMGQRQVTSVLAGNTPGPESSLHKLIWSEYHTWFTEKTMHILGAEAMTPSGHPAAHGIQTDAIGAEFSTLAWVQTMLGARPGTIYAGTSEVQRNIVGDRVLGLPREPRADSGPWNEIGKN
;
A
#
# COMPACT_ATOMS: atom_id res chain seq x y z
N MET A 1 22.55 -10.98 6.91
CA MET A 1 22.07 -11.31 5.55
C MET A 1 20.56 -11.19 5.38
N ALA A 2 19.71 -11.58 6.33
CA ALA A 2 18.24 -11.50 6.19
C ALA A 2 17.67 -10.08 5.90
N ASN A 3 18.20 -9.03 6.53
CA ASN A 3 17.74 -7.65 6.31
C ASN A 3 18.07 -7.11 4.90
N VAL A 4 19.12 -7.62 4.26
CA VAL A 4 19.53 -7.20 2.91
C VAL A 4 18.55 -7.78 1.89
N LEU A 5 18.24 -9.08 2.00
CA LEU A 5 17.23 -9.76 1.16
C LEU A 5 15.85 -9.09 1.26
N LEU A 6 15.41 -8.76 2.48
CA LEU A 6 14.13 -8.10 2.70
C LEU A 6 14.09 -6.67 2.12
N GLY A 7 15.22 -5.96 2.14
CA GLY A 7 15.37 -4.66 1.47
C GLY A 7 15.26 -4.77 -0.06
N PHE A 8 15.77 -5.86 -0.64
CA PHE A 8 15.66 -6.14 -2.09
C PHE A 8 14.24 -6.53 -2.51
N GLU A 9 13.56 -7.41 -1.76
CA GLU A 9 12.16 -7.80 -2.05
C GLU A 9 11.22 -6.58 -2.01
N ARG A 10 11.40 -5.69 -1.03
CA ARG A 10 10.59 -4.47 -0.90
C ARG A 10 11.00 -3.37 -1.88
N GLY A 11 12.26 -3.33 -2.30
CA GLY A 11 12.72 -2.41 -3.35
C GLY A 11 12.17 -2.75 -4.74
N HIS A 12 11.93 -4.04 -5.01
CA HIS A 12 11.28 -4.48 -6.25
C HIS A 12 9.81 -4.01 -6.33
N GLY A 13 9.06 -4.15 -5.24
CA GLY A 13 7.69 -3.61 -5.13
C GLY A 13 7.67 -2.09 -5.32
N ALA A 14 8.53 -1.36 -4.60
CA ALA A 14 8.56 0.09 -4.65
C ALA A 14 8.76 0.72 -6.03
N THR A 15 9.39 -0.01 -6.95
CA THR A 15 9.65 0.45 -8.31
C THR A 15 8.48 0.21 -9.26
N THR A 16 7.68 -0.83 -9.03
CA THR A 16 6.62 -1.28 -9.95
C THR A 16 5.22 -0.99 -9.44
N ASP A 17 5.04 -0.89 -8.12
CA ASP A 17 3.76 -0.67 -7.46
C ASP A 17 3.11 0.66 -7.89
N ALA A 18 3.91 1.72 -8.10
CA ALA A 18 3.39 3.01 -8.53
C ALA A 18 2.68 2.95 -9.90
N VAL A 19 3.17 2.11 -10.82
CA VAL A 19 2.54 1.92 -12.15
C VAL A 19 1.23 1.17 -12.01
N ARG A 20 1.20 0.13 -11.15
CA ARG A 20 0.00 -0.65 -10.88
C ARG A 20 -1.08 0.19 -10.19
N PHE A 21 -0.72 0.96 -9.17
CA PHE A 21 -1.67 1.85 -8.48
C PHE A 21 -2.13 3.02 -9.35
N ARG A 22 -1.31 3.48 -10.31
CA ARG A 22 -1.74 4.44 -11.33
C ARG A 22 -2.83 3.85 -12.21
N ASP A 23 -2.63 2.64 -12.73
CA ASP A 23 -3.61 1.92 -13.55
C ASP A 23 -4.93 1.70 -12.80
N GLU A 24 -4.87 1.23 -11.56
CA GLU A 24 -6.05 1.10 -10.69
C GLU A 24 -6.78 2.43 -10.49
N LEU A 25 -6.04 3.49 -10.18
CA LEU A 25 -6.60 4.83 -10.04
C LEU A 25 -7.28 5.30 -11.34
N ASP A 26 -6.67 5.07 -12.49
CA ASP A 26 -7.24 5.45 -13.79
C ASP A 26 -8.54 4.72 -14.07
N ARG A 27 -8.56 3.39 -13.87
CA ARG A 27 -9.76 2.57 -14.07
C ARG A 27 -10.89 2.98 -13.14
N VAL A 28 -10.63 3.18 -11.86
CA VAL A 28 -11.65 3.63 -10.89
C VAL A 28 -12.11 5.06 -11.20
N SER A 29 -11.19 5.96 -11.57
CA SER A 29 -11.53 7.34 -11.93
C SER A 29 -12.42 7.40 -13.18
N ALA A 30 -12.18 6.51 -14.15
CA ALA A 30 -13.03 6.39 -15.34
C ALA A 30 -14.45 5.97 -14.96
N VAL A 31 -14.61 4.98 -14.08
CA VAL A 31 -15.93 4.56 -13.58
C VAL A 31 -16.61 5.66 -12.76
N ALA A 32 -15.89 6.34 -11.88
CA ALA A 32 -16.42 7.47 -11.13
C ALA A 32 -16.92 8.58 -12.05
N ARG A 33 -16.20 8.87 -13.15
CA ARG A 33 -16.61 9.84 -14.16
C ARG A 33 -17.86 9.38 -14.92
N GLN A 34 -17.91 8.13 -15.37
CA GLN A 34 -19.07 7.56 -16.06
C GLN A 34 -20.33 7.62 -15.21
N ARG A 35 -20.20 7.47 -13.89
CA ARG A 35 -21.29 7.56 -12.91
C ARG A 35 -21.62 9.00 -12.47
N GLY A 36 -20.94 10.01 -13.02
CA GLY A 36 -21.14 11.42 -12.66
C GLY A 36 -20.62 11.81 -11.27
N LEU A 37 -19.93 10.91 -10.57
CA LEU A 37 -19.46 11.13 -9.20
C LEU A 37 -18.30 12.14 -9.12
N THR A 38 -17.63 12.45 -10.22
CA THR A 38 -16.56 13.48 -10.23
C THR A 38 -17.09 14.90 -10.03
N SER A 39 -18.41 15.10 -10.13
CA SER A 39 -19.05 16.39 -9.81
C SER A 39 -19.24 16.60 -8.30
N ASP A 40 -19.34 15.53 -7.52
CA ASP A 40 -19.38 15.58 -6.06
C ASP A 40 -18.04 16.11 -5.51
N PRO A 41 -18.03 17.21 -4.74
CA PRO A 41 -16.82 17.75 -4.13
C PRO A 41 -16.06 16.75 -3.26
N LEU A 42 -16.75 15.87 -2.54
CA LEU A 42 -16.11 14.91 -1.63
C LEU A 42 -15.41 13.80 -2.42
N MET A 43 -16.10 13.21 -3.40
CA MET A 43 -15.48 12.22 -4.28
C MET A 43 -14.31 12.81 -5.08
N ARG A 44 -14.46 14.04 -5.59
CA ARG A 44 -13.37 14.73 -6.30
C ARG A 44 -12.16 14.93 -5.40
N GLN A 45 -12.36 15.27 -4.12
CA GLN A 45 -11.29 15.42 -3.15
C GLN A 45 -10.60 14.08 -2.83
N ASP A 46 -11.37 13.01 -2.71
CA ASP A 46 -10.83 11.66 -2.50
C ASP A 46 -9.99 11.21 -3.72
N LEU A 47 -10.46 11.40 -4.95
CA LEU A 47 -9.68 11.09 -6.16
C LEU A 47 -8.40 11.93 -6.25
N ALA A 48 -8.43 13.21 -5.87
CA ALA A 48 -7.24 14.07 -5.82
C ALA A 48 -6.23 13.59 -4.76
N ARG A 49 -6.71 13.13 -3.60
CA ARG A 49 -5.86 12.51 -2.57
C ARG A 49 -5.24 11.21 -3.09
N ALA A 50 -6.00 10.39 -3.79
CA ALA A 50 -5.51 9.15 -4.37
C ALA A 50 -4.41 9.42 -5.40
N HIS A 51 -4.63 10.36 -6.31
CA HIS A 51 -3.63 10.82 -7.27
C HIS A 51 -2.34 11.28 -6.59
N SER A 52 -2.46 12.12 -5.56
CA SER A 52 -1.31 12.62 -4.80
C SER A 52 -0.51 11.49 -4.17
N LYS A 53 -1.18 10.48 -3.59
CA LYS A 53 -0.52 9.31 -3.01
C LYS A 53 0.20 8.46 -4.04
N VAL A 54 -0.40 8.24 -5.22
CA VAL A 54 0.23 7.52 -6.34
C VAL A 54 1.48 8.25 -6.83
N GLU A 55 1.42 9.58 -7.01
CA GLU A 55 2.61 10.35 -7.41
C GLU A 55 3.71 10.32 -6.34
N ILE A 56 3.36 10.39 -5.05
CA ILE A 56 4.34 10.22 -3.96
C ILE A 56 5.03 8.85 -4.07
N MET A 57 4.28 7.77 -4.25
CA MET A 57 4.85 6.42 -4.41
C MET A 57 5.77 6.33 -5.63
N LYS A 58 5.39 6.94 -6.76
CA LYS A 58 6.22 7.03 -7.97
C LYS A 58 7.56 7.72 -7.70
N TRP A 59 7.55 8.90 -7.08
CA TRP A 59 8.78 9.64 -6.79
C TRP A 59 9.66 8.94 -5.75
N MET A 60 9.05 8.26 -4.77
CA MET A 60 9.79 7.41 -3.82
C MET A 60 10.49 6.24 -4.53
N GLY A 61 9.78 5.54 -5.41
CA GLY A 61 10.35 4.46 -6.22
C GLY A 61 11.50 4.94 -7.09
N GLN A 62 11.33 6.07 -7.79
CA GLN A 62 12.39 6.66 -8.59
C GLN A 62 13.61 7.06 -7.77
N ARG A 63 13.42 7.68 -6.60
CA ARG A 63 14.53 8.00 -5.68
C ARG A 63 15.27 6.74 -5.24
N GLN A 64 14.55 5.66 -4.96
CA GLN A 64 15.15 4.38 -4.59
C GLN A 64 15.96 3.78 -5.74
N VAL A 65 15.43 3.80 -6.97
CA VAL A 65 16.17 3.36 -8.17
C VAL A 65 17.44 4.17 -8.36
N THR A 66 17.37 5.50 -8.31
CA THR A 66 18.55 6.38 -8.44
C THR A 66 19.60 6.07 -7.36
N SER A 67 19.16 5.85 -6.12
CA SER A 67 20.06 5.50 -5.01
C SER A 67 20.80 4.18 -5.26
N VAL A 68 20.07 3.15 -5.74
CA VAL A 68 20.65 1.83 -6.05
C VAL A 68 21.61 1.92 -7.26
N LEU A 69 21.24 2.67 -8.30
CA LEU A 69 22.11 2.90 -9.45
C LEU A 69 23.41 3.64 -9.07
N ALA A 70 23.37 4.48 -8.04
CA ALA A 70 24.54 5.12 -7.45
C ALA A 70 25.36 4.19 -6.53
N GLY A 71 25.03 2.90 -6.44
CA GLY A 71 25.74 1.90 -5.65
C GLY A 71 25.33 1.82 -4.17
N ASN A 72 24.32 2.57 -3.74
CA ASN A 72 23.83 2.50 -2.36
C ASN A 72 22.91 1.29 -2.17
N THR A 73 22.95 0.70 -0.97
CA THR A 73 22.03 -0.40 -0.61
C THR A 73 20.68 0.15 -0.14
N PRO A 74 19.54 -0.49 -0.47
CA PRO A 74 18.24 -0.12 0.09
C PRO A 74 18.25 -0.10 1.63
N GLY A 75 17.78 0.99 2.21
CA GLY A 75 17.77 1.22 3.65
C GLY A 75 16.39 1.05 4.31
N PRO A 76 16.25 1.49 5.58
CA PRO A 76 15.00 1.43 6.33
C PRO A 76 13.86 2.27 5.72
N GLU A 77 14.14 3.11 4.72
CA GLU A 77 13.15 3.88 3.96
C GLU A 77 12.17 2.98 3.20
N SER A 78 12.54 1.73 2.93
CA SER A 78 11.62 0.72 2.38
C SER A 78 10.42 0.44 3.29
N SER A 79 10.57 0.60 4.61
CA SER A 79 9.46 0.52 5.57
C SER A 79 8.46 1.66 5.40
N LEU A 80 8.92 2.86 5.04
CA LEU A 80 8.05 3.99 4.73
C LEU A 80 7.23 3.72 3.47
N HIS A 81 7.86 3.17 2.43
CA HIS A 81 7.14 2.77 1.21
C HIS A 81 6.05 1.74 1.52
N LYS A 82 6.39 0.70 2.31
CA LYS A 82 5.45 -0.34 2.71
C LYS A 82 4.22 0.24 3.42
N LEU A 83 4.47 1.12 4.39
CA LEU A 83 3.40 1.81 5.13
C LEU A 83 2.48 2.60 4.19
N ILE A 84 3.07 3.39 3.29
CA ILE A 84 2.30 4.24 2.39
C ILE A 84 1.42 3.42 1.46
N TRP A 85 1.96 2.38 0.81
CA TRP A 85 1.17 1.61 -0.15
C TRP A 85 0.08 0.80 0.55
N SER A 86 0.35 0.18 1.71
CA SER A 86 -0.64 -0.69 2.36
C SER A 86 -1.82 0.09 2.92
N GLU A 87 -1.54 1.26 3.52
CA GLU A 87 -2.57 2.18 4.02
C GLU A 87 -3.34 2.81 2.85
N TYR A 88 -2.65 3.17 1.77
CA TYR A 88 -3.28 3.68 0.54
C TYR A 88 -4.24 2.65 -0.06
N HIS A 89 -3.79 1.41 -0.27
CA HIS A 89 -4.58 0.40 -0.98
C HIS A 89 -5.84 0.02 -0.19
N THR A 90 -5.72 -0.10 1.13
CA THR A 90 -6.87 -0.31 2.02
C THR A 90 -7.87 0.84 1.90
N TRP A 91 -7.41 2.08 2.08
CA TRP A 91 -8.28 3.26 1.99
C TRP A 91 -8.91 3.43 0.59
N PHE A 92 -8.11 3.25 -0.47
CA PHE A 92 -8.55 3.48 -1.84
C PHE A 92 -9.59 2.46 -2.28
N THR A 93 -9.38 1.18 -1.96
CA THR A 93 -10.35 0.13 -2.28
C THR A 93 -11.67 0.30 -1.51
N GLU A 94 -11.64 0.82 -0.27
CA GLU A 94 -12.86 1.23 0.44
C GLU A 94 -13.60 2.36 -0.29
N LYS A 95 -12.88 3.37 -0.82
CA LYS A 95 -13.49 4.40 -1.68
C LYS A 95 -14.04 3.84 -2.98
N THR A 96 -13.38 2.85 -3.57
CA THR A 96 -13.90 2.13 -4.72
C THR A 96 -15.22 1.44 -4.41
N MET A 97 -15.40 0.87 -3.21
CA MET A 97 -16.70 0.30 -2.82
C MET A 97 -17.80 1.35 -2.78
N HIS A 98 -17.50 2.59 -2.35
CA HIS A 98 -18.47 3.69 -2.40
C HIS A 98 -18.83 4.09 -3.85
N ILE A 99 -17.86 4.06 -4.76
CA ILE A 99 -18.07 4.32 -6.19
C ILE A 99 -18.94 3.22 -6.82
N LEU A 100 -18.71 1.96 -6.45
CA LEU A 100 -19.48 0.82 -6.91
C LEU A 100 -20.91 0.80 -6.36
N GLY A 101 -21.11 1.25 -5.12
CA GLY A 101 -22.42 1.29 -4.47
C GLY A 101 -23.03 -0.10 -4.35
N ALA A 102 -24.30 -0.24 -4.72
CA ALA A 102 -25.04 -1.49 -4.58
C ALA A 102 -24.45 -2.65 -5.40
N GLU A 103 -23.75 -2.38 -6.51
CA GLU A 103 -23.13 -3.42 -7.34
C GLU A 103 -22.04 -4.19 -6.60
N ALA A 104 -21.43 -3.61 -5.57
CA ALA A 104 -20.45 -4.30 -4.73
C ALA A 104 -21.08 -5.43 -3.89
N MET A 105 -22.42 -5.40 -3.68
CA MET A 105 -23.15 -6.43 -2.94
C MET A 105 -23.53 -7.64 -3.81
N THR A 106 -23.53 -7.46 -5.13
CA THR A 106 -23.78 -8.52 -6.12
C THR A 106 -22.70 -8.49 -7.21
N PRO A 107 -21.43 -8.78 -6.84
CA PRO A 107 -20.31 -8.67 -7.75
C PRO A 107 -20.41 -9.63 -8.94
N SER A 108 -19.96 -9.18 -10.10
CA SER A 108 -20.00 -9.93 -11.36
C SER A 108 -18.77 -9.64 -12.24
N GLY A 109 -18.60 -10.45 -13.30
CA GLY A 109 -17.43 -10.38 -14.19
C GLY A 109 -16.33 -11.36 -13.77
N HIS A 110 -15.09 -11.05 -14.14
CA HIS A 110 -13.93 -11.91 -13.87
C HIS A 110 -13.39 -11.72 -12.44
N PRO A 111 -12.74 -12.73 -11.85
CA PRO A 111 -12.04 -12.55 -10.57
C PRO A 111 -10.83 -11.62 -10.73
N ALA A 112 -10.30 -11.13 -9.61
CA ALA A 112 -9.03 -10.42 -9.58
C ALA A 112 -7.89 -11.37 -9.97
N ALA A 113 -6.88 -10.85 -10.69
CA ALA A 113 -5.72 -11.65 -11.09
C ALA A 113 -4.85 -12.08 -9.90
N HIS A 114 -4.89 -11.32 -8.79
CA HIS A 114 -4.09 -11.56 -7.59
C HIS A 114 -4.94 -11.46 -6.33
N GLY A 115 -4.61 -12.24 -5.30
CA GLY A 115 -5.36 -12.25 -4.04
C GLY A 115 -4.88 -11.26 -2.97
N ILE A 116 -3.64 -10.75 -3.04
CA ILE A 116 -3.01 -9.93 -1.98
C ILE A 116 -2.27 -8.70 -2.59
N GLN A 117 -2.56 -8.36 -3.84
CA GLN A 117 -1.94 -7.23 -4.55
C GLN A 117 -2.97 -6.48 -5.39
N THR A 118 -2.53 -5.46 -6.12
CA THR A 118 -3.34 -4.83 -7.17
C THR A 118 -3.79 -5.86 -8.19
N ASP A 119 -4.84 -5.53 -8.93
CA ASP A 119 -5.19 -6.31 -10.11
C ASP A 119 -4.10 -6.19 -11.21
N ALA A 120 -4.22 -6.98 -12.28
CA ALA A 120 -3.31 -6.89 -13.41
C ALA A 120 -3.44 -5.51 -14.12
N ILE A 121 -2.31 -4.98 -14.60
CA ILE A 121 -2.30 -3.74 -15.38
C ILE A 121 -3.13 -3.94 -16.65
N GLY A 122 -4.01 -3.00 -16.95
CA GLY A 122 -4.90 -3.08 -18.12
C GLY A 122 -6.00 -4.13 -18.01
N ALA A 123 -6.22 -4.74 -16.84
CA ALA A 123 -7.36 -5.63 -16.63
C ALA A 123 -8.68 -4.86 -16.83
N GLU A 124 -9.65 -5.52 -17.46
CA GLU A 124 -10.99 -4.98 -17.63
C GLU A 124 -11.63 -4.64 -16.28
N PHE A 125 -12.58 -3.71 -16.29
CA PHE A 125 -13.26 -3.35 -15.05
C PHE A 125 -14.28 -4.44 -14.67
N SER A 126 -14.05 -5.11 -13.55
CA SER A 126 -15.00 -6.08 -12.97
C SER A 126 -15.31 -5.74 -11.52
N THR A 127 -16.59 -5.75 -11.16
CA THR A 127 -17.02 -5.54 -9.77
C THR A 127 -16.58 -6.70 -8.88
N LEU A 128 -16.56 -7.94 -9.40
CA LEU A 128 -15.99 -9.10 -8.70
C LEU A 128 -14.50 -8.93 -8.42
N ALA A 129 -13.72 -8.52 -9.42
CA ALA A 129 -12.30 -8.24 -9.21
C ALA A 129 -12.10 -7.17 -8.13
N TRP A 130 -12.81 -6.04 -8.18
CA TRP A 130 -12.65 -4.97 -7.20
C TRP A 130 -13.07 -5.34 -5.77
N VAL A 131 -14.12 -6.16 -5.59
CA VAL A 131 -14.49 -6.69 -4.28
C VAL A 131 -13.37 -7.60 -3.74
N GLN A 132 -12.82 -8.48 -4.58
CA GLN A 132 -11.70 -9.33 -4.19
C GLN A 132 -10.42 -8.53 -3.88
N THR A 133 -10.10 -7.51 -4.69
CA THR A 133 -8.97 -6.60 -4.45
C THR A 133 -9.14 -5.85 -3.13
N MET A 134 -10.35 -5.39 -2.80
CA MET A 134 -10.63 -4.75 -1.50
C MET A 134 -10.38 -5.70 -0.32
N LEU A 135 -10.82 -6.96 -0.42
CA LEU A 135 -10.54 -7.97 0.60
C LEU A 135 -9.04 -8.28 0.69
N GLY A 136 -8.36 -8.34 -0.45
CA GLY A 136 -6.92 -8.58 -0.56
C GLY A 136 -6.04 -7.42 -0.07
N ALA A 137 -6.54 -6.19 -0.07
CA ALA A 137 -5.82 -5.01 0.40
C ALA A 137 -5.65 -5.01 1.93
N ARG A 138 -6.67 -5.47 2.68
CA ARG A 138 -6.68 -5.46 4.16
C ARG A 138 -5.48 -6.14 4.81
N PRO A 139 -5.09 -7.37 4.43
CA PRO A 139 -3.94 -8.02 5.06
C PRO A 139 -2.63 -7.27 4.81
N GLY A 140 -2.54 -6.36 3.82
CA GLY A 140 -1.37 -5.51 3.54
C GLY A 140 -0.82 -4.73 4.73
N THR A 141 -1.71 -4.33 5.63
CA THR A 141 -1.34 -3.63 6.87
C THR A 141 -0.75 -4.55 7.95
N ILE A 142 -0.85 -5.88 7.78
CA ILE A 142 -0.44 -6.89 8.76
C ILE A 142 0.74 -7.72 8.25
N TYR A 143 0.63 -8.32 7.06
CA TYR A 143 1.65 -9.23 6.56
C TYR A 143 2.95 -8.49 6.23
N ALA A 144 4.05 -9.25 6.20
CA ALA A 144 5.41 -8.73 6.00
C ALA A 144 5.78 -7.60 6.99
N GLY A 145 5.26 -7.69 8.22
CA GLY A 145 5.49 -6.77 9.34
C GLY A 145 4.41 -5.69 9.41
N THR A 146 3.66 -5.63 10.51
CA THR A 146 2.48 -4.77 10.65
C THR A 146 2.80 -3.28 10.49
N SER A 147 1.78 -2.45 10.22
CA SER A 147 1.94 -0.99 10.12
C SER A 147 2.61 -0.40 11.38
N GLU A 148 2.33 -0.93 12.56
CA GLU A 148 2.95 -0.54 13.84
C GLU A 148 4.45 -0.85 13.85
N VAL A 149 4.83 -2.07 13.43
CA VAL A 149 6.24 -2.45 13.30
C VAL A 149 6.95 -1.56 12.28
N GLN A 150 6.31 -1.23 11.15
CA GLN A 150 6.90 -0.30 10.17
C GLN A 150 7.06 1.11 10.74
N ARG A 151 6.07 1.63 11.48
CA ARG A 151 6.16 2.94 12.14
C ARG A 151 7.31 2.97 13.16
N ASN A 152 7.52 1.89 13.91
CA ASN A 152 8.66 1.75 14.83
C ASN A 152 9.99 1.75 14.07
N ILE A 153 10.10 1.02 12.95
CA ILE A 153 11.32 1.06 12.12
C ILE A 153 11.60 2.47 11.59
N VAL A 154 10.56 3.19 11.16
CA VAL A 154 10.70 4.58 10.70
C VAL A 154 11.15 5.48 11.85
N GLY A 155 10.54 5.39 13.03
CA GLY A 155 10.95 6.15 14.22
C GLY A 155 12.41 5.91 14.58
N ASP A 156 12.78 4.65 14.79
CA ASP A 156 14.11 4.26 15.25
C ASP A 156 15.21 4.53 14.20
N ARG A 157 15.00 4.06 12.96
CA ARG A 157 16.08 3.91 11.97
C ARG A 157 16.10 5.01 10.92
N VAL A 158 14.98 5.67 10.68
CA VAL A 158 14.91 6.79 9.73
C VAL A 158 14.99 8.12 10.49
N LEU A 159 14.25 8.26 11.59
CA LEU A 159 14.20 9.50 12.37
C LEU A 159 15.18 9.55 13.54
N GLY A 160 15.78 8.41 13.93
CA GLY A 160 16.72 8.36 15.06
C GLY A 160 16.08 8.55 16.43
N LEU A 161 14.77 8.28 16.55
CA LEU A 161 14.05 8.39 17.81
C LEU A 161 14.45 7.26 18.78
N PRO A 162 14.29 7.48 20.11
CA PRO A 162 14.49 6.41 21.09
C PRO A 162 13.56 5.23 20.82
N ARG A 163 14.10 4.03 21.01
CA ARG A 163 13.34 2.78 20.87
C ARG A 163 12.18 2.72 21.85
N GLU A 164 11.07 2.16 21.38
CA GLU A 164 9.93 1.86 22.23
C GLU A 164 10.35 0.91 23.37
N PRO A 165 10.00 1.22 24.64
CA PRO A 165 10.29 0.36 25.77
C PRO A 165 9.67 -1.02 25.57
N ARG A 166 10.47 -2.06 25.73
CA ARG A 166 10.03 -3.45 25.56
C ARG A 166 9.88 -4.10 26.93
N ALA A 167 8.67 -4.57 27.23
CA ALA A 167 8.43 -5.33 28.47
C ALA A 167 9.14 -6.69 28.46
N ASP A 168 9.52 -7.18 27.27
CA ASP A 168 10.19 -8.45 27.02
C ASP A 168 11.70 -8.30 26.75
N SER A 169 12.30 -7.13 26.99
CA SER A 169 13.73 -6.94 26.78
C SER A 169 14.54 -7.50 27.96
N GLY A 170 15.32 -8.54 27.69
CA GLY A 170 16.26 -9.13 28.64
C GLY A 170 16.24 -10.66 28.60
N PRO A 171 17.14 -11.32 29.35
CA PRO A 171 17.05 -12.75 29.64
C PRO A 171 15.64 -13.12 30.14
N TRP A 172 15.10 -14.25 29.66
CA TRP A 172 13.72 -14.66 29.98
C TRP A 172 13.43 -14.80 31.49
N ASN A 173 14.48 -14.99 32.30
CA ASN A 173 14.41 -15.09 33.76
C ASN A 173 14.36 -13.72 34.48
N GLU A 174 14.55 -12.62 33.75
CA GLU A 174 14.50 -11.24 34.26
C GLU A 174 13.22 -10.49 33.83
N ILE A 175 12.43 -11.09 32.94
CA ILE A 175 11.13 -10.56 32.52
C ILE A 175 10.12 -10.82 33.64
N GLY A 176 9.54 -9.74 34.19
CA GLY A 176 8.63 -9.80 35.35
C GLY A 176 7.50 -10.81 35.14
N LYS A 177 7.41 -11.81 36.01
CA LYS A 177 6.28 -12.73 36.08
C LYS A 177 5.08 -11.97 36.64
N ASN A 178 4.16 -11.57 35.77
CA ASN A 178 2.81 -11.17 36.19
C ASN A 178 2.05 -12.38 36.73
#